data_AF-A0A6A6WMH7-F1
#
_entry.id   AF-A0A6A6WMH7-F1
#
_cell.length_a   1.000
_cell.length_b   1.000
_cell.length_c   1.000
_cell.angle_alpha   90.00
_cell.angle_beta   90.00
_cell.angle_gamma   90.00
#
_symmetry.space_group_name_H-M   'P 1'
#
loop_
_entity.id
_entity.type
_entity.pdbx_description
1 polymer ?
#
loop_
_entity_poly.entity_id
_entity_poly.type
_entity_poly.pdbx_seq_one_letter_code
_entity_poly.pdbx_strand_id
1 'polypeptide(L)'
;MTETTKVLTQKSRGGRQTFKTDLPAGASLWPTINSQDTNLMLEMLLRLLQPIGHHRSINPPPSSVKRNRKRKRLSPSSELNPSSRTGSSSPEISRHVVVGINSINRRLEQQAQHRKAEPDQRSDESPANICLIFVPSSPSTKIPVQFQHLPVLARTAADAPALLIPLPLAAEKDLAKALRIARVSAVSICENAPSAEVLIEFCKKQVKPVNVPWLELALDGAIKWKGTQILIEET
;
A
#
# COMPACT_ATOMS: atom_id res chain seq x y z
N MET A 1 -13.15 16.95 -38.74
CA MET A 1 -14.48 17.02 -38.10
C MET A 1 -14.28 17.70 -36.76
N THR A 2 -15.00 18.80 -36.56
CA THR A 2 -14.79 19.85 -35.55
C THR A 2 -15.20 19.38 -34.14
N GLU A 3 -14.26 19.34 -33.20
CA GLU A 3 -14.56 19.11 -31.78
C GLU A 3 -15.02 20.42 -31.13
N THR A 4 -16.33 20.52 -30.91
CA THR A 4 -16.99 21.64 -30.23
C THR A 4 -16.80 21.49 -28.72
N THR A 5 -15.92 22.30 -28.14
CA THR A 5 -15.73 22.46 -26.69
C THR A 5 -17.02 23.00 -26.06
N LYS A 6 -17.77 22.13 -25.36
CA LYS A 6 -18.89 22.57 -24.52
C LYS A 6 -18.33 23.13 -23.21
N VAL A 7 -18.21 24.46 -23.14
CA VAL A 7 -18.00 25.20 -21.89
C VAL A 7 -19.34 25.25 -21.16
N LEU A 8 -19.45 24.56 -20.02
CA LEU A 8 -20.64 24.62 -19.18
C LEU A 8 -20.58 25.89 -18.32
N THR A 9 -21.11 26.98 -18.86
CA THR A 9 -21.13 28.29 -18.19
C THR A 9 -22.33 28.38 -17.24
N GLN A 10 -22.11 28.18 -15.93
CA GLN A 10 -23.03 28.73 -14.92
C GLN A 10 -22.71 30.20 -14.74
N LYS A 11 -23.70 31.07 -14.95
CA LYS A 11 -23.55 32.52 -14.90
C LYS A 11 -24.13 33.05 -13.59
N SER A 12 -23.28 33.39 -12.63
CA SER A 12 -23.65 34.18 -11.45
C SER A 12 -22.89 35.51 -11.42
N ARG A 13 -23.56 36.58 -11.02
CA ARG A 13 -23.02 37.95 -11.00
C ARG A 13 -22.38 38.22 -9.63
N GLY A 14 -21.05 38.26 -9.54
CA GLY A 14 -20.35 38.92 -8.42
C GLY A 14 -18.97 38.40 -8.01
N GLY A 15 -18.59 37.17 -8.36
CA GLY A 15 -17.30 36.57 -7.97
C GLY A 15 -16.20 36.77 -9.02
N ARG A 16 -14.93 36.90 -8.59
CA ARG A 16 -13.78 36.83 -9.51
C ARG A 16 -13.65 35.38 -10.00
N GLN A 17 -13.65 35.19 -11.32
CA GLN A 17 -13.44 33.88 -11.92
C GLN A 17 -11.98 33.46 -11.77
N THR A 18 -11.74 32.24 -11.29
CA THR A 18 -10.42 31.62 -11.27
C THR A 18 -10.40 30.46 -12.24
N PHE A 19 -9.42 30.45 -13.16
CA PHE A 19 -9.21 29.36 -14.10
C PHE A 19 -8.17 28.42 -13.53
N LYS A 20 -8.52 27.14 -13.37
CA LYS A 20 -7.60 26.08 -12.93
C LYS A 20 -7.49 25.03 -14.01
N THR A 21 -6.28 24.56 -14.25
CA THR A 21 -6.03 23.41 -15.12
C THR A 21 -6.25 22.12 -14.35
N ASP A 22 -6.93 21.17 -14.96
CA ASP A 22 -7.14 19.83 -14.41
C ASP A 22 -6.43 18.76 -15.26
N LEU A 23 -6.18 17.59 -14.67
CA LEU A 23 -5.59 16.48 -15.40
C LEU A 23 -6.64 15.88 -16.35
N PRO A 24 -6.40 15.90 -17.68
CA PRO A 24 -7.35 15.36 -18.68
C PRO A 24 -7.40 13.82 -18.65
N ALA A 25 -6.38 13.21 -18.04
CA ALA A 25 -6.28 11.79 -17.77
C ALA A 25 -6.95 11.50 -16.42
N GLY A 26 -8.09 10.82 -16.45
CA GLY A 26 -8.93 10.61 -15.26
C GLY A 26 -8.17 10.08 -14.05
N ALA A 27 -8.63 10.48 -12.86
CA ALA A 27 -8.08 10.05 -11.59
C ALA A 27 -8.08 8.52 -11.46
N SER A 28 -7.09 7.98 -10.73
CA SER A 28 -7.05 6.56 -10.39
C SER A 28 -8.27 6.17 -9.57
N LEU A 29 -9.00 5.15 -10.05
CA LEU A 29 -10.22 4.69 -9.39
C LEU A 29 -9.85 3.61 -8.37
N TRP A 30 -10.22 3.86 -7.11
CA TRP A 30 -10.09 2.87 -6.07
C TRP A 30 -11.26 1.88 -6.14
N PRO A 31 -11.03 0.58 -5.87
CA PRO A 31 -12.10 -0.40 -5.92
C PRO A 31 -13.12 -0.11 -4.81
N THR A 32 -14.39 -0.08 -5.19
CA THR A 32 -15.50 0.00 -4.23
C THR A 32 -15.83 -1.41 -3.77
N ILE A 33 -15.75 -1.65 -2.47
CA ILE A 33 -16.00 -2.94 -1.84
C ILE A 33 -17.21 -2.79 -0.92
N ASN A 34 -18.02 -3.84 -0.84
CA ASN A 34 -19.12 -3.92 0.11
C ASN A 34 -18.59 -3.92 1.56
N SER A 35 -19.31 -3.24 2.46
CA SER A 35 -18.92 -3.10 3.87
C SER A 35 -18.85 -4.45 4.60
N GLN A 36 -19.73 -5.41 4.27
CA GLN A 36 -19.74 -6.74 4.88
C GLN A 36 -18.46 -7.52 4.56
N ASP A 37 -18.10 -7.58 3.27
CA ASP A 37 -16.90 -8.27 2.82
C ASP A 37 -15.63 -7.62 3.37
N THR A 38 -15.64 -6.29 3.50
CA THR A 38 -14.54 -5.53 4.09
C THR A 38 -14.31 -5.89 5.55
N ASN A 39 -15.38 -6.05 6.33
CA ASN A 39 -15.28 -6.45 7.74
C ASN A 39 -14.77 -7.90 7.89
N LEU A 40 -15.22 -8.81 7.02
CA LEU A 40 -14.75 -10.20 7.01
C LEU A 40 -13.25 -10.25 6.67
N MET A 41 -12.81 -9.52 5.64
CA MET A 41 -11.39 -9.40 5.28
C MET A 41 -10.56 -8.84 6.43
N LEU A 42 -11.08 -7.83 7.13
CA LEU A 42 -10.43 -7.26 8.31
C LEU A 42 -10.30 -8.29 9.43
N GLU A 43 -11.35 -9.05 9.73
CA GLU A 43 -11.30 -10.08 10.78
C GLU A 43 -10.28 -11.17 10.46
N MET A 44 -10.26 -11.66 9.23
CA MET A 44 -9.26 -12.62 8.75
C MET A 44 -7.84 -12.05 8.88
N LEU A 45 -7.63 -10.80 8.47
CA LEU A 45 -6.35 -10.11 8.60
C LEU A 45 -5.93 -9.97 10.07
N LEU A 46 -6.85 -9.60 10.96
CA LEU A 46 -6.54 -9.44 12.39
C LEU A 46 -6.11 -10.76 13.03
N ARG A 47 -6.78 -11.87 12.69
CA ARG A 47 -6.37 -13.22 13.15
C ARG A 47 -4.98 -13.59 12.64
N LEU A 48 -4.68 -13.26 11.38
CA LEU A 48 -3.39 -13.51 10.74
C LEU A 48 -2.23 -12.70 11.38
N LEU A 49 -2.52 -11.49 11.88
CA LEU A 49 -1.50 -10.61 12.48
C LEU A 49 -1.23 -10.87 13.98
N GLN A 50 -2.10 -11.60 14.70
CA GLN A 50 -1.93 -11.89 16.14
C GLN A 50 -0.56 -12.53 16.48
N PRO A 51 -0.06 -13.55 15.74
CA PRO A 51 1.21 -14.18 16.07
C PRO A 51 2.40 -13.20 15.97
N ILE A 52 2.34 -12.25 15.03
CA ILE A 52 3.37 -11.21 14.87
C ILE A 52 3.38 -10.29 16.09
N GLY A 53 2.20 -9.87 16.55
CA GLY A 53 2.06 -9.07 17.76
C GLY A 53 2.57 -9.78 19.01
N HIS A 54 2.24 -11.08 19.16
CA HIS A 54 2.69 -11.89 20.29
C HIS A 54 4.22 -12.02 20.31
N HIS A 55 4.83 -12.30 19.15
CA HIS A 55 6.29 -12.34 19.03
C HIS A 55 6.95 -11.00 19.39
N ARG A 56 6.38 -9.87 18.97
CA ARG A 56 6.88 -8.53 19.36
C ARG A 56 6.72 -8.24 20.85
N SER A 57 5.69 -8.81 21.49
CA SER A 57 5.49 -8.70 22.94
C SER A 57 6.53 -9.48 23.73
N ILE A 58 6.90 -10.68 23.27
CA ILE A 58 7.92 -11.52 23.91
C ILE A 58 9.33 -10.95 23.65
N ASN A 59 9.56 -10.46 22.43
CA ASN A 59 10.84 -9.92 21.97
C ASN A 59 10.72 -8.41 21.67
N PRO A 60 10.51 -7.55 22.68
CA PRO A 60 10.43 -6.12 22.46
C PRO A 60 11.77 -5.63 21.88
N PRO A 61 11.76 -4.82 20.80
CA PRO A 61 12.99 -4.27 20.27
C PRO A 61 13.72 -3.51 21.37
N PRO A 62 15.04 -3.69 21.53
CA PRO A 62 15.79 -3.00 22.57
C PRO A 62 15.56 -1.50 22.41
N SER A 63 14.87 -0.91 23.39
CA SER A 63 14.32 0.43 23.31
C SER A 63 15.41 1.46 22.96
N SER A 64 15.03 2.42 22.13
CA SER A 64 15.84 3.52 21.58
C SER A 64 16.74 4.22 22.62
N VAL A 65 16.36 4.20 23.90
CA VAL A 65 17.11 4.77 25.03
C VAL A 65 18.51 4.15 25.20
N LYS A 66 18.74 2.89 24.82
CA LYS A 66 20.08 2.26 24.90
C LYS A 66 20.97 2.51 23.68
N ARG A 67 20.42 2.88 22.51
CA ARG A 67 21.25 3.19 21.33
C ARG A 67 22.06 4.46 21.50
N ASN A 68 21.52 5.46 22.20
CA ASN A 68 22.23 6.72 22.41
C ASN A 68 23.38 6.61 23.44
N ARG A 69 23.32 5.63 24.35
CA ARG A 69 24.41 5.38 25.32
C ARG A 69 25.61 4.66 24.69
N LYS A 70 25.42 3.92 23.59
CA LYS A 70 26.49 3.17 22.92
C LYS A 70 27.32 4.03 21.96
N ARG A 71 26.80 5.17 21.48
CA ARG A 71 27.58 6.16 20.71
C ARG A 71 28.52 7.02 21.58
N LYS A 72 28.52 6.88 22.91
CA LYS A 72 29.38 7.66 23.82
C LYS A 72 30.44 6.85 24.56
N ARG A 73 30.65 5.58 24.23
CA ARG A 73 31.74 4.75 24.80
C ARG A 73 32.37 3.88 23.73
N LEU A 74 33.37 4.43 23.06
CA LEU A 74 34.45 3.65 22.46
C LEU A 74 35.55 3.51 23.51
N SER A 75 35.63 2.34 24.14
CA SER A 75 36.89 1.73 24.60
C SER A 75 36.65 0.23 24.84
N PRO A 76 37.67 -0.63 24.64
CA PRO A 76 37.50 -2.03 24.26
C PRO A 76 37.43 -2.99 25.46
N SER A 77 37.18 -4.27 25.13
CA SER A 77 37.31 -5.50 25.94
C SER A 77 36.34 -5.73 27.11
N SER A 78 35.35 -6.60 26.86
CA SER A 78 35.13 -7.79 27.69
C SER A 78 34.13 -8.72 27.02
N GLU A 79 34.63 -9.90 26.65
CA GLU A 79 33.85 -11.07 26.30
C GLU A 79 32.94 -11.45 27.47
N LEU A 80 31.63 -11.35 27.28
CA LEU A 80 30.65 -12.06 28.09
C LEU A 80 29.55 -12.58 27.16
N ASN A 81 29.55 -13.91 27.04
CA ASN A 81 28.59 -14.78 26.36
C ASN A 81 27.13 -14.34 26.54
N PRO A 82 26.29 -14.32 25.47
CA PRO A 82 24.85 -14.31 25.59
C PRO A 82 24.27 -15.71 25.35
N SER A 83 24.70 -16.72 26.11
CA SER A 83 24.09 -18.06 26.07
C SER A 83 22.86 -18.09 26.97
N SER A 84 21.71 -17.66 26.44
CA SER A 84 20.34 -18.13 26.74
C SER A 84 19.29 -17.07 26.36
N ARG A 85 19.17 -16.75 25.06
CA ARG A 85 17.89 -16.29 24.53
C ARG A 85 17.27 -17.52 23.87
N THR A 86 16.28 -18.12 24.49
CA THR A 86 15.37 -19.05 23.83
C THR A 86 14.62 -18.27 22.75
N GLY A 87 15.30 -18.05 21.62
CA GLY A 87 14.75 -17.39 20.47
C GLY A 87 13.73 -18.32 19.85
N SER A 88 12.45 -18.11 20.17
CA SER A 88 11.40 -18.59 19.30
C SER A 88 11.70 -18.05 17.91
N SER A 89 11.85 -18.96 16.95
CA SER A 89 11.99 -18.62 15.53
C SER A 89 10.94 -17.59 15.18
N SER A 90 11.35 -16.44 14.61
CA SER A 90 10.39 -15.41 14.20
C SER A 90 9.30 -16.06 13.37
N PRO A 91 8.01 -15.70 13.60
CA PRO A 91 6.91 -16.39 12.97
C PRO A 91 7.09 -16.32 11.46
N GLU A 92 6.92 -17.44 10.77
CA GLU A 92 7.22 -17.58 9.33
C GLU A 92 6.49 -16.53 8.49
N ILE A 93 5.28 -16.16 8.92
CA ILE A 93 4.45 -15.12 8.30
C ILE A 93 5.06 -13.71 8.36
N SER A 94 5.96 -13.43 9.31
CA SER A 94 6.58 -12.10 9.44
C SER A 94 7.41 -11.68 8.23
N ARG A 95 7.96 -12.65 7.47
CA ARG A 95 8.72 -12.38 6.24
C ARG A 95 7.83 -12.02 5.05
N HIS A 96 6.56 -12.41 5.12
CA HIS A 96 5.59 -12.27 4.03
C HIS A 96 4.61 -11.10 4.25
N VAL A 97 4.71 -10.41 5.39
CA VAL A 97 3.89 -9.27 5.74
C VAL A 97 4.75 -8.01 5.81
N VAL A 98 4.40 -7.00 5.02
CA VAL A 98 5.07 -5.70 5.05
C VAL A 98 4.15 -4.68 5.70
N VAL A 99 4.68 -3.94 6.66
CA VAL A 99 3.92 -2.92 7.39
C VAL A 99 4.49 -1.54 7.12
N GLY A 100 3.60 -0.59 6.83
CA GLY A 100 3.92 0.81 6.60
C GLY A 100 4.08 1.15 5.12
N ILE A 101 3.60 2.33 4.75
CA ILE A 101 3.50 2.77 3.36
C ILE A 101 4.86 2.84 2.65
N ASN A 102 5.90 3.36 3.29
CA ASN A 102 7.22 3.48 2.67
C ASN A 102 7.85 2.11 2.38
N SER A 103 7.65 1.15 3.29
CA SER A 103 8.11 -0.23 3.13
C SER A 103 7.39 -0.89 1.95
N ILE A 104 6.07 -0.64 1.82
CA ILE A 104 5.25 -1.14 0.71
C ILE A 104 5.71 -0.52 -0.61
N ASN A 105 5.89 0.80 -0.67
CA ASN A 105 6.36 1.50 -1.88
C ASN A 105 7.71 0.95 -2.34
N ARG A 106 8.70 0.87 -1.44
CA ARG A 106 10.04 0.34 -1.75
C ARG A 106 9.95 -1.08 -2.30
N ARG A 107 9.02 -1.89 -1.77
CA ARG A 107 8.85 -3.26 -2.20
C ARG A 107 8.18 -3.38 -3.58
N LEU A 108 7.18 -2.56 -3.86
CA LEU A 108 6.56 -2.45 -5.19
C LEU A 108 7.55 -1.93 -6.24
N GLU A 109 8.39 -0.97 -5.88
CA GLU A 109 9.47 -0.45 -6.74
C GLU A 109 10.51 -1.53 -7.05
N GLN A 110 10.93 -2.31 -6.05
CA GLN A 110 11.82 -3.45 -6.25
C GLN A 110 11.21 -4.48 -7.21
N GLN A 111 9.91 -4.77 -7.07
CA GLN A 111 9.21 -5.69 -7.98
C GLN A 111 9.16 -5.16 -9.41
N ALA A 112 8.87 -3.86 -9.59
CA ALA A 112 8.91 -3.22 -10.90
C ALA A 112 10.31 -3.29 -11.55
N GLN A 113 11.37 -3.11 -10.75
CA GLN A 113 12.76 -3.22 -11.22
C GLN A 113 13.11 -4.66 -11.63
N HIS A 114 12.73 -5.65 -10.82
CA HIS A 114 12.94 -7.07 -11.16
C HIS A 114 12.16 -7.50 -12.41
N ARG A 115 10.98 -6.93 -12.64
CA ARG A 115 10.21 -7.15 -13.87
C ARG A 115 10.97 -6.63 -15.10
N LYS A 116 11.64 -5.49 -14.98
CA LYS A 116 12.43 -4.89 -16.07
C LYS A 116 13.75 -5.61 -16.32
N ALA A 117 14.29 -6.31 -15.33
CA ALA A 117 15.53 -7.07 -15.49
C ALA A 117 15.32 -8.31 -16.39
N GLU A 118 16.31 -8.57 -17.25
CA GLU A 118 16.37 -9.74 -18.14
C GLU A 118 16.22 -11.06 -17.34
N PRO A 119 15.57 -12.09 -17.93
CA PRO A 119 15.27 -13.35 -17.24
C PRO A 119 16.50 -14.07 -16.68
N ASP A 120 17.69 -13.86 -17.26
CA ASP A 120 18.96 -14.48 -16.86
C ASP A 120 19.51 -13.98 -15.51
N GLN A 121 18.99 -12.87 -14.99
CA GLN A 121 19.41 -12.29 -13.69
C GLN A 121 18.39 -12.49 -12.57
N ARG A 122 17.30 -13.23 -12.82
CA ARG A 122 16.33 -13.57 -11.78
C ARG A 122 16.91 -14.68 -10.92
N SER A 123 17.62 -14.31 -9.86
CA SER A 123 18.01 -15.27 -8.83
C SER A 123 16.76 -15.95 -8.22
N ASP A 124 16.85 -17.26 -7.98
CA ASP A 124 15.77 -18.10 -7.40
C ASP A 124 15.29 -17.61 -6.02
N GLU A 125 16.02 -16.72 -5.37
CA GLU A 125 15.67 -16.11 -4.08
C GLU A 125 14.90 -14.79 -4.24
N SER A 126 14.24 -14.58 -5.38
CA SER A 126 13.44 -13.39 -5.60
C SER A 126 12.32 -13.32 -4.56
N PRO A 127 12.20 -12.20 -3.84
CA PRO A 127 11.41 -12.18 -2.64
C PRO A 127 9.93 -11.99 -3.06
N ALA A 128 9.03 -12.82 -2.52
CA ALA A 128 7.65 -12.97 -3.02
C ALA A 128 6.92 -11.66 -3.37
N ASN A 129 6.12 -11.74 -4.44
CA ASN A 129 5.36 -10.61 -4.98
C ASN A 129 4.28 -10.14 -4.00
N ILE A 130 4.06 -8.82 -3.92
CA ILE A 130 2.97 -8.28 -3.10
C ILE A 130 1.67 -8.54 -3.85
N CYS A 131 0.72 -9.22 -3.19
CA CYS A 131 -0.57 -9.54 -3.78
C CYS A 131 -1.67 -8.65 -3.22
N LEU A 132 -1.69 -8.41 -1.91
CA LEU A 132 -2.74 -7.65 -1.25
C LEU A 132 -2.15 -6.44 -0.52
N ILE A 133 -2.83 -5.30 -0.59
CA ILE A 133 -2.50 -4.10 0.17
C ILE A 133 -3.75 -3.55 0.83
N PHE A 134 -3.75 -3.56 2.15
CA PHE A 134 -4.80 -3.04 3.01
C PHE A 134 -4.47 -1.61 3.43
N VAL A 135 -5.40 -0.69 3.16
CA VAL A 135 -5.22 0.74 3.44
C VAL A 135 -6.41 1.22 4.28
N PRO A 136 -6.20 1.61 5.55
CA PRO A 136 -7.21 2.32 6.33
C PRO A 136 -7.53 3.67 5.67
N SER A 137 -8.65 3.72 4.96
CA SER A 137 -9.14 4.90 4.27
C SER A 137 -10.66 4.89 4.25
N SER A 138 -11.29 5.99 4.66
CA SER A 138 -12.74 6.10 4.62
C SER A 138 -13.21 6.18 3.16
N PRO A 139 -14.18 5.36 2.73
CA PRO A 139 -14.73 5.43 1.37
C PRO A 139 -15.43 6.76 1.07
N SER A 140 -15.83 7.52 2.12
CA SER A 140 -16.50 8.81 1.99
C SER A 140 -15.53 9.99 1.93
N THR A 141 -14.27 9.81 2.35
CA THR A 141 -13.27 10.89 2.39
C THR A 141 -12.36 10.78 1.18
N LYS A 142 -11.90 11.93 0.66
CA LYS A 142 -10.85 11.96 -0.36
C LYS A 142 -9.66 11.14 0.13
N ILE A 143 -9.13 10.27 -0.74
CA ILE A 143 -7.95 9.46 -0.44
C ILE A 143 -6.82 10.39 0.00
N PRO A 144 -6.18 10.13 1.17
CA PRO A 144 -5.06 10.93 1.64
C PRO A 144 -3.95 11.00 0.59
N VAL A 145 -3.30 12.17 0.47
CA VAL A 145 -2.26 12.44 -0.55
C VAL A 145 -1.18 11.36 -0.56
N GLN A 146 -0.81 10.87 0.61
CA GLN A 146 0.19 9.80 0.76
C GLN A 146 -0.17 8.48 0.06
N PHE A 147 -1.44 8.21 -0.26
CA PHE A 147 -1.86 6.99 -0.96
C PHE A 147 -2.17 7.20 -2.45
N GLN A 148 -2.10 8.44 -2.96
CA GLN A 148 -2.51 8.76 -4.33
C GLN A 148 -1.72 8.02 -5.40
N HIS A 149 -0.44 7.74 -5.14
CA HIS A 149 0.44 7.02 -6.06
C HIS A 149 0.29 5.49 -6.00
N LEU A 150 -0.37 4.96 -4.95
CA LEU A 150 -0.45 3.53 -4.70
C LEU A 150 -1.18 2.74 -5.81
N PRO A 151 -2.31 3.24 -6.37
CA PRO A 151 -2.95 2.64 -7.55
C PRO A 151 -2.00 2.38 -8.72
N VAL A 152 -1.14 3.35 -9.03
CA VAL A 152 -0.21 3.29 -10.16
C VAL A 152 0.92 2.31 -9.87
N LEU A 153 1.46 2.32 -8.65
CA LEU A 153 2.50 1.37 -8.25
C LEU A 153 1.95 -0.07 -8.22
N ALA A 154 0.76 -0.28 -7.65
CA ALA A 154 0.14 -1.60 -7.57
C ALA A 154 -0.13 -2.20 -8.96
N ARG A 155 -0.44 -1.35 -9.95
CA ARG A 155 -0.67 -1.78 -11.33
C ARG A 155 0.62 -2.05 -12.11
N THR A 156 1.71 -1.36 -11.81
CA THR A 156 2.98 -1.45 -12.57
C THR A 156 4.02 -2.40 -11.96
N ALA A 157 3.89 -2.73 -10.66
CA ALA A 157 4.90 -3.48 -9.91
C ALA A 157 5.11 -4.91 -10.40
N ALA A 158 4.04 -5.62 -10.78
CA ALA A 158 4.09 -7.00 -11.19
C ALA A 158 3.13 -7.25 -12.37
N ASP A 159 3.29 -8.39 -13.04
CA ASP A 159 2.40 -8.79 -14.14
C ASP A 159 0.98 -9.04 -13.63
N ALA A 160 0.86 -9.65 -12.45
CA ALA A 160 -0.37 -9.68 -11.68
C ALA A 160 -0.47 -8.41 -10.81
N PRO A 161 -1.48 -7.54 -11.02
CA PRO A 161 -1.60 -6.31 -10.25
C PRO A 161 -1.95 -6.60 -8.79
N ALA A 162 -1.33 -5.86 -7.87
CA ALA A 162 -1.67 -5.95 -6.45
C ALA A 162 -3.09 -5.40 -6.21
N LEU A 163 -3.86 -6.10 -5.36
CA LEU A 163 -5.21 -5.69 -5.00
C LEU A 163 -5.16 -4.66 -3.87
N LEU A 164 -5.77 -3.50 -4.10
CA LEU A 164 -5.94 -2.47 -3.08
C LEU A 164 -7.28 -2.67 -2.36
N ILE A 165 -7.22 -2.75 -1.04
CA ILE A 165 -8.39 -2.99 -0.20
C ILE A 165 -8.53 -1.80 0.75
N PRO A 166 -9.46 -0.87 0.48
CA PRO A 166 -9.81 0.17 1.43
C PRO A 166 -10.46 -0.46 2.66
N LEU A 167 -9.94 -0.14 3.84
CA LEU A 167 -10.49 -0.54 5.14
C LEU A 167 -11.10 0.68 5.85
N PRO A 168 -12.14 0.51 6.67
CA PRO A 168 -12.67 1.58 7.50
C PRO A 168 -11.57 2.20 8.37
N LEU A 169 -11.62 3.52 8.61
CA LEU A 169 -10.61 4.21 9.41
C LEU A 169 -10.50 3.66 10.85
N ALA A 170 -11.60 3.12 11.39
CA ALA A 170 -11.61 2.47 12.69
C ALA A 170 -10.65 1.26 12.76
N ALA A 171 -10.43 0.57 11.63
CA ALA A 171 -9.57 -0.60 11.53
C ALA A 171 -8.09 -0.29 11.83
N GLU A 172 -7.65 0.97 11.69
CA GLU A 172 -6.27 1.36 12.03
C GLU A 172 -5.93 1.00 13.48
N LYS A 173 -6.85 1.27 14.41
CA LYS A 173 -6.63 1.01 15.84
C LYS A 173 -6.55 -0.48 16.13
N ASP A 174 -7.41 -1.27 15.49
CA ASP A 174 -7.44 -2.72 15.66
C ASP A 174 -6.19 -3.39 15.08
N LEU A 175 -5.75 -2.93 13.90
CA LEU A 175 -4.49 -3.37 13.28
C LEU A 175 -3.28 -3.01 14.14
N ALA A 176 -3.24 -1.78 14.67
CA ALA A 176 -2.17 -1.32 15.55
C ALA A 176 -2.10 -2.16 16.84
N LYS A 177 -3.26 -2.49 17.42
CA LYS A 177 -3.38 -3.37 18.59
C LYS A 177 -2.90 -4.78 18.29
N ALA A 178 -3.32 -5.37 17.17
CA ALA A 178 -2.91 -6.71 16.75
C ALA A 178 -1.40 -6.81 16.49
N LEU A 179 -0.80 -5.79 15.85
CA LEU A 179 0.63 -5.76 15.54
C LEU A 179 1.53 -5.25 16.68
N ARG A 180 0.94 -4.78 17.79
CA ARG A 180 1.63 -4.15 18.92
C ARG A 180 2.56 -3.00 18.49
N ILE A 181 2.05 -2.11 17.63
CA ILE A 181 2.76 -0.89 17.23
C ILE A 181 1.91 0.36 17.45
N ALA A 182 2.55 1.52 17.47
CA ALA A 182 1.87 2.77 17.79
C ALA A 182 0.78 3.13 16.76
N ARG A 183 1.07 2.98 15.46
CA ARG A 183 0.14 3.26 14.36
C ARG A 183 0.46 2.40 13.14
N VAL A 184 -0.54 2.11 12.33
CA VAL A 184 -0.44 1.32 11.09
C VAL A 184 -1.09 2.10 9.95
N SER A 185 -0.31 2.59 8.99
CA SER A 185 -0.86 3.32 7.84
C SER A 185 -1.28 2.43 6.68
N ALA A 186 -0.62 1.27 6.51
CA ALA A 186 -0.95 0.28 5.50
C ALA A 186 -0.28 -1.04 5.86
N VAL A 187 -0.87 -2.15 5.41
CA VAL A 187 -0.35 -3.50 5.57
C VAL A 187 -0.43 -4.21 4.23
N SER A 188 0.62 -4.91 3.81
CA SER A 188 0.57 -5.75 2.63
C SER A 188 0.94 -7.19 2.91
N ILE A 189 0.42 -8.09 2.08
CA ILE A 189 0.64 -9.55 2.14
C ILE A 189 1.22 -10.01 0.80
N CYS A 190 2.24 -10.86 0.87
CA CYS A 190 2.86 -11.47 -0.30
C CYS A 190 2.08 -12.73 -0.75
N GLU A 191 2.17 -13.07 -2.04
CA GLU A 191 1.38 -14.15 -2.65
C GLU A 191 1.57 -15.54 -1.99
N ASN A 192 2.78 -15.85 -1.52
CA ASN A 192 3.11 -17.15 -0.90
C ASN A 192 3.15 -17.08 0.63
N ALA A 193 2.33 -16.22 1.24
CA ALA A 193 2.31 -16.07 2.69
C ALA A 193 1.68 -17.30 3.38
N PRO A 194 2.38 -17.95 4.34
CA PRO A 194 1.85 -19.11 5.04
C PRO A 194 0.61 -18.69 5.85
N SER A 195 -0.42 -19.53 5.87
CA SER A 195 -1.72 -19.25 6.53
C SER A 195 -2.56 -18.11 5.93
N ALA A 196 -2.13 -17.48 4.83
CA ALA A 196 -2.86 -16.39 4.17
C ALA A 196 -3.64 -16.81 2.92
N GLU A 197 -3.50 -18.06 2.47
CA GLU A 197 -4.05 -18.55 1.21
C GLU A 197 -5.56 -18.31 1.09
N VAL A 198 -6.33 -18.67 2.12
CA VAL A 198 -7.78 -18.46 2.16
C VAL A 198 -8.14 -16.98 2.06
N LEU A 199 -7.36 -16.10 2.70
CA LEU A 199 -7.57 -14.65 2.62
C LEU A 199 -7.27 -14.13 1.21
N ILE A 200 -6.17 -14.60 0.61
CA ILE A 200 -5.76 -14.21 -0.74
C ILE A 200 -6.80 -14.63 -1.76
N GLU A 201 -7.30 -15.87 -1.70
CA GLU A 201 -8.36 -16.33 -2.59
C GLU A 201 -9.66 -15.56 -2.40
N PHE A 202 -10.06 -15.30 -1.16
CA PHE A 202 -11.26 -14.53 -0.85
C PHE A 202 -11.16 -13.11 -1.43
N CYS A 203 -10.03 -12.43 -1.20
CA CYS A 203 -9.78 -11.10 -1.75
C CYS A 203 -9.75 -11.11 -3.29
N LYS A 204 -9.09 -12.09 -3.92
CA LYS A 204 -9.04 -12.23 -5.38
C LYS A 204 -10.43 -12.43 -6.00
N LYS A 205 -11.37 -13.07 -5.29
CA LYS A 205 -12.76 -13.28 -5.74
C LYS A 205 -13.62 -12.02 -5.59
N GLN A 206 -13.46 -11.27 -4.49
CA GLN A 206 -14.33 -10.14 -4.16
C GLN A 206 -13.84 -8.80 -4.71
N VAL A 207 -12.53 -8.60 -4.82
CA VAL A 207 -11.93 -7.30 -5.11
C VAL A 207 -11.43 -7.26 -6.54
N LYS A 208 -11.92 -6.27 -7.29
CA LYS A 208 -11.44 -6.01 -8.65
C LYS A 208 -10.04 -5.39 -8.59
N PRO A 209 -9.16 -5.70 -9.56
CA PRO A 209 -7.88 -5.03 -9.68
C PRO A 209 -8.09 -3.53 -9.88
N VAL A 210 -7.09 -2.76 -9.45
CA VAL A 210 -7.14 -1.31 -9.56
C VAL A 210 -7.16 -0.89 -11.02
N ASN A 211 -8.13 -0.05 -11.36
CA ASN A 211 -8.21 0.53 -12.70
C ASN A 211 -7.48 1.88 -12.71
N VAL A 212 -6.49 1.98 -13.59
CA VAL A 212 -5.77 3.23 -13.89
C VAL A 212 -5.98 3.53 -15.38
N PRO A 213 -7.06 4.23 -15.76
CA PRO A 213 -7.50 4.29 -17.16
C PRO A 213 -6.46 4.87 -18.10
N TRP A 214 -5.70 5.88 -17.64
CA TRP A 214 -4.66 6.51 -18.44
C TRP A 214 -3.47 5.58 -18.69
N LEU A 215 -3.19 4.67 -17.76
CA LEU A 215 -2.10 3.70 -17.87
C LEU A 215 -2.51 2.56 -18.80
N GLU A 216 -3.77 2.13 -18.77
CA GLU A 216 -4.30 1.15 -19.72
C GLU A 216 -4.20 1.66 -21.16
N LEU A 217 -4.63 2.90 -21.40
CA LEU A 217 -4.47 3.56 -22.70
C LEU A 217 -3.00 3.66 -23.14
N ALA A 218 -2.07 3.81 -22.18
CA ALA A 218 -0.65 3.85 -22.47
C ALA A 218 -0.08 2.47 -22.84
N LEU A 219 -0.56 1.42 -22.18
CA LEU A 219 -0.15 0.04 -22.45
C LEU A 219 -0.72 -0.46 -23.79
N ASP A 220 -1.94 -0.06 -24.15
CA ASP A 220 -2.60 -0.44 -25.41
C ASP A 220 -2.04 0.30 -26.63
N GLY A 221 -1.07 1.22 -26.44
CA GLY A 221 -0.48 2.03 -27.51
C GLY A 221 -1.43 3.08 -28.11
N ALA A 222 -2.66 3.17 -27.62
CA ALA A 222 -3.70 4.12 -28.05
C ALA A 222 -3.55 5.49 -27.37
N ILE A 223 -2.30 5.96 -27.19
CA ILE A 223 -2.02 7.25 -26.55
C ILE A 223 -2.41 8.38 -27.51
N LYS A 224 -3.66 8.83 -27.40
CA LYS A 224 -4.11 10.07 -28.03
C LYS A 224 -3.96 11.22 -27.04
N TRP A 225 -3.28 12.30 -27.45
CA TRP A 225 -3.25 13.54 -26.70
C TRP A 225 -4.69 14.05 -26.48
N LYS A 226 -5.07 14.31 -25.22
CA LYS A 226 -6.44 14.68 -24.82
C LYS A 226 -6.67 16.19 -24.62
N GLY A 227 -5.70 17.03 -24.94
CA GLY A 227 -5.82 18.48 -24.74
C GLY A 227 -5.75 18.90 -23.27
N THR A 228 -5.79 20.22 -23.05
CA THR A 228 -5.84 20.82 -21.70
C THR A 228 -7.29 21.00 -21.28
N GLN A 229 -7.67 20.47 -20.12
CA GLN A 229 -8.98 20.73 -19.51
C GLN A 229 -8.87 21.91 -18.53
N ILE A 230 -9.71 22.92 -18.71
CA ILE A 230 -9.75 24.13 -17.87
C ILE A 230 -11.06 24.09 -17.07
N LEU A 231 -10.94 23.98 -15.75
CA LEU A 231 -12.04 24.16 -14.82
C LEU A 231 -12.15 25.64 -14.45
N ILE A 232 -13.38 26.15 -14.46
CA ILE A 232 -13.69 27.51 -14.04
C ILE A 232 -14.32 27.39 -12.65
N GLU A 233 -13.61 27.83 -11.61
CA GLU A 233 -14.13 27.90 -10.25
C GLU A 233 -14.41 29.36 -9.88
N GLU A 234 -15.61 29.61 -9.37
CA GLU A 234 -15.98 30.88 -8.74
C GLU A 234 -15.50 30.88 -7.29
N THR A 235 -14.85 31.97 -6.85
CA THR A 235 -14.37 32.16 -5.46
C THR A 235 -15.40 32.89 -4.63
#